data_AF-A0A1F9QHM4-F1
#
_entry.id   AF-A0A1F9QHM4-F1
#
_cell.length_a   1.000
_cell.length_b   1.000
_cell.length_c   1.000
_cell.angle_alpha   90.00
_cell.angle_beta   90.00
_cell.angle_gamma   90.00
#
_symmetry.space_group_name_H-M   'P 1'
#
loop_
_entity.id
_entity.type
_entity.pdbx_description
1 polymer ?
#
loop_
_entity_poly.entity_id
_entity_poly.type
_entity_poly.pdbx_seq_one_letter_code
_entity_poly.pdbx_strand_id
1 'polypeptide(L)'
;MTDKLENFRKIAVAFADGLKAVAGVEEIAVFGSVAGGDRYPSDVDVAIILSSLSGLAQVARHKRKVDNSNYLDVFLFDGRKFMGNVCHRKDCPGQSMECYQPGCGRNKFIRVREGLVPDPARWFKTPLIVLQKHDDKSVFLDWQKDILRSLGLTAPEAYQVRGSITEKCRQCGSGFEINPGEQKYFESMGFKLPKRCQPCRDGSRGLEEV
;
A
#
# COMPACT_ATOMS: atom_id res chain seq x y z
N MET A 1 -8.45 -19.19 -6.11
CA MET A 1 -7.88 -18.07 -5.35
C MET A 1 -7.92 -16.85 -6.23
N THR A 2 -8.63 -15.80 -5.83
CA THR A 2 -8.62 -14.53 -6.55
C THR A 2 -7.22 -13.93 -6.43
N ASP A 3 -6.60 -13.55 -7.55
CA ASP A 3 -5.30 -12.89 -7.55
C ASP A 3 -5.40 -11.58 -6.76
N LYS A 4 -4.74 -11.53 -5.60
CA LYS A 4 -4.84 -10.39 -4.66
C LYS A 4 -4.30 -9.13 -5.31
N LEU A 5 -3.25 -9.25 -6.13
CA LEU A 5 -2.70 -8.16 -6.92
C LEU A 5 -3.75 -7.55 -7.86
N GLU A 6 -4.49 -8.40 -8.57
CA GLU A 6 -5.51 -7.95 -9.52
C GLU A 6 -6.65 -7.22 -8.81
N ASN A 7 -7.10 -7.72 -7.66
CA ASN A 7 -8.09 -7.02 -6.84
C ASN A 7 -7.59 -5.66 -6.37
N PHE A 8 -6.31 -5.57 -5.96
CA PHE A 8 -5.72 -4.32 -5.46
C PHE A 8 -5.50 -3.29 -6.58
N ARG A 9 -5.14 -3.75 -7.78
CA ARG A 9 -5.12 -2.91 -8.99
C ARG A 9 -6.51 -2.36 -9.31
N LYS A 10 -7.56 -3.17 -9.21
CA LYS A 10 -8.95 -2.70 -9.40
C LYS A 10 -9.35 -1.64 -8.39
N ILE A 11 -8.96 -1.78 -7.11
CA ILE A 11 -9.18 -0.74 -6.09
C ILE A 11 -8.49 0.56 -6.49
N ALA A 12 -7.22 0.50 -6.91
CA ALA A 12 -6.45 1.68 -7.31
C ALA A 12 -7.05 2.38 -8.55
N VAL A 13 -7.46 1.61 -9.57
CA VAL A 13 -8.10 2.15 -10.78
C VAL A 13 -9.46 2.75 -10.45
N ALA A 14 -10.32 2.05 -9.70
CA ALA A 14 -11.62 2.57 -9.30
C ALA A 14 -11.50 3.84 -8.44
N PHE A 15 -10.45 3.92 -7.62
CA PHE A 15 -10.12 5.13 -6.89
C PHE A 15 -9.76 6.28 -7.83
N ALA A 16 -8.82 6.08 -8.75
CA ALA A 16 -8.39 7.09 -9.70
C ALA A 16 -9.53 7.56 -10.61
N ASP A 17 -10.32 6.63 -11.15
CA ASP A 17 -11.48 6.94 -12.00
C ASP A 17 -12.50 7.84 -11.30
N GLY A 18 -12.74 7.62 -10.00
CA GLY A 18 -13.63 8.44 -9.19
C GLY A 18 -13.13 9.88 -8.95
N LEU A 19 -11.86 10.17 -9.27
CA LEU A 19 -11.23 11.46 -9.04
C LEU A 19 -10.97 12.26 -10.33
N LYS A 20 -11.29 11.74 -11.51
CA LYS A 20 -11.07 12.41 -12.80
C LYS A 20 -11.66 13.83 -12.88
N ALA A 21 -12.83 14.05 -12.27
CA ALA A 21 -13.53 15.32 -12.28
C ALA A 21 -13.37 16.13 -10.97
N VAL A 22 -12.50 15.68 -10.05
CA VAL A 22 -12.30 16.35 -8.77
C VAL A 22 -11.33 17.52 -8.95
N ALA A 23 -11.80 18.73 -8.63
CA ALA A 23 -11.01 19.93 -8.77
C ALA A 23 -9.72 19.87 -7.93
N GLY A 24 -8.62 20.28 -8.56
CA GLY A 24 -7.30 20.30 -7.93
C GLY A 24 -6.57 18.96 -7.89
N VAL A 25 -7.14 17.85 -8.39
CA VAL A 25 -6.40 16.58 -8.57
C VAL A 25 -5.64 16.62 -9.89
N GLU A 26 -4.31 16.60 -9.82
CA GLU A 26 -3.45 16.77 -11.00
C GLU A 26 -2.87 15.45 -11.50
N GLU A 27 -2.44 14.60 -10.58
CA GLU A 27 -1.79 13.34 -10.90
C GLU A 27 -2.07 12.29 -9.82
N ILE A 28 -2.24 11.03 -10.25
CA ILE A 28 -2.45 9.87 -9.38
C ILE A 28 -1.52 8.75 -9.84
N ALA A 29 -0.75 8.19 -8.92
CA ALA A 29 0.12 7.05 -9.19
C ALA A 29 0.07 6.00 -8.08
N VAL A 30 0.29 4.74 -8.44
CA VAL A 30 0.42 3.59 -7.53
C VAL A 30 1.90 3.30 -7.32
N PHE A 31 2.27 2.99 -6.08
CA PHE A 31 3.62 2.66 -5.64
C PHE A 31 3.66 1.31 -4.91
N GLY A 32 4.86 0.93 -4.49
CA GLY A 32 5.05 -0.21 -3.59
C GLY A 32 4.73 -1.55 -4.23
N SER A 33 4.23 -2.48 -3.42
CA SER A 33 4.07 -3.89 -3.80
C SER A 33 3.14 -4.10 -5.00
N VAL A 34 2.07 -3.31 -5.11
CA VAL A 34 1.09 -3.40 -6.20
C VAL A 34 1.71 -2.95 -7.53
N ALA A 35 2.42 -1.82 -7.54
CA ALA A 35 3.12 -1.35 -8.73
C ALA A 35 4.28 -2.29 -9.10
N GLY A 36 4.94 -2.87 -8.09
CA GLY A 36 6.00 -3.86 -8.23
C GLY A 36 5.58 -5.24 -8.74
N GLY A 37 4.28 -5.52 -8.86
CA GLY A 37 3.78 -6.81 -9.35
C GLY A 37 3.81 -7.95 -8.32
N ASP A 38 3.85 -7.61 -7.04
CA ASP A 38 3.74 -8.58 -5.95
C ASP A 38 2.37 -9.26 -5.97
N ARG A 39 2.34 -10.59 -6.06
CA ARG A 39 1.07 -11.36 -6.07
C ARG A 39 0.36 -11.38 -4.72
N TYR A 40 1.06 -11.02 -3.64
CA TYR A 40 0.53 -11.00 -2.27
C TYR A 40 0.81 -9.65 -1.60
N PRO A 41 0.26 -8.54 -2.14
CA PRO A 41 0.41 -7.23 -1.54
C PRO A 41 -0.37 -7.16 -0.21
N SER A 42 0.13 -6.40 0.76
CA SER A 42 -0.54 -6.16 2.05
C SER A 42 -1.63 -5.09 1.93
N ASP A 43 -1.29 -4.04 1.19
CA ASP A 43 -1.96 -2.75 1.03
C ASP A 43 -1.80 -2.22 -0.41
N VAL A 44 -2.45 -1.09 -0.70
CA VAL A 44 -2.40 -0.35 -1.96
C VAL A 44 -1.91 1.04 -1.65
N ASP A 45 -0.65 1.34 -2.01
CA ASP A 45 -0.07 2.66 -1.85
C ASP A 45 -0.37 3.54 -3.08
N VAL A 46 -1.15 4.60 -2.89
CA VAL A 46 -1.46 5.58 -3.94
C VAL A 46 -0.93 6.96 -3.53
N ALA A 47 -0.21 7.63 -4.40
CA ALA A 47 0.10 9.05 -4.23
C ALA A 47 -0.75 9.92 -5.16
N ILE A 48 -1.15 11.09 -4.66
CA ILE A 48 -1.91 12.09 -5.39
C ILE A 48 -1.16 13.43 -5.30
N ILE A 49 -1.05 14.12 -6.43
CA ILE A 49 -0.66 15.53 -6.46
C ILE A 49 -1.91 16.40 -6.51
N LEU A 50 -1.97 17.37 -5.61
CA LEU A 50 -3.04 18.34 -5.49
C LEU A 50 -2.52 19.77 -5.70
N SER A 51 -3.10 20.54 -6.63
CA SER A 51 -2.86 22.00 -6.70
C SER A 51 -3.67 22.78 -5.67
N SER A 52 -4.72 22.20 -5.12
CA SER A 52 -5.49 22.81 -4.04
C SER A 52 -6.18 21.77 -3.16
N LEU A 53 -6.51 22.16 -1.93
CA LEU A 53 -7.23 21.31 -0.98
C LEU A 53 -8.75 21.27 -1.19
N SER A 54 -9.28 21.98 -2.19
CA SER A 54 -10.73 22.10 -2.42
C SER A 54 -11.41 20.74 -2.68
N GLY A 55 -10.75 19.85 -3.45
CA GLY A 55 -11.23 18.51 -3.78
C GLY A 55 -11.03 17.46 -2.66
N LEU A 56 -10.32 17.80 -1.58
CA LEU A 56 -9.86 16.80 -0.60
C LEU A 56 -11.01 16.05 0.10
N ALA A 57 -12.15 16.72 0.33
CA ALA A 57 -13.33 16.08 0.89
C ALA A 57 -13.89 14.99 -0.03
N GLN A 58 -13.84 15.20 -1.35
CA GLN A 58 -14.26 14.24 -2.37
C GLN A 58 -13.26 13.08 -2.48
N VAL A 59 -11.95 13.36 -2.42
CA VAL A 59 -10.89 12.35 -2.34
C VAL A 59 -11.13 11.41 -1.16
N ALA A 60 -11.32 11.97 0.04
CA ALA A 60 -11.55 11.19 1.24
C ALA A 60 -12.84 10.36 1.18
N ARG A 61 -13.91 10.89 0.56
CA ARG A 61 -15.18 10.16 0.33
C ARG A 61 -14.97 8.99 -0.62
N HIS A 62 -14.26 9.21 -1.74
CA HIS A 62 -14.00 8.17 -2.73
C HIS A 62 -13.14 7.04 -2.16
N LYS A 63 -12.08 7.37 -1.42
CA LYS A 63 -11.25 6.37 -0.70
C LYS A 63 -12.13 5.40 0.10
N ARG A 64 -13.05 5.94 0.91
CA ARG A 64 -13.97 5.13 1.73
C ARG A 64 -14.94 4.29 0.91
N LYS A 65 -15.35 4.79 -0.26
CA LYS A 65 -16.28 4.09 -1.15
C LYS A 65 -15.63 2.87 -1.79
N VAL A 66 -14.37 2.98 -2.23
CA VAL A 66 -13.68 1.90 -2.96
C VAL A 66 -12.96 0.92 -2.04
N ASP A 67 -12.66 1.33 -0.81
CA ASP A 67 -11.96 0.51 0.17
C ASP A 67 -12.57 0.68 1.58
N ASN A 68 -13.41 -0.30 1.96
CA ASN A 68 -13.99 -0.42 3.30
C ASN A 68 -13.09 -1.20 4.29
N SER A 69 -12.00 -1.78 3.80
CA SER A 69 -11.10 -2.66 4.54
C SER A 69 -9.81 -1.97 4.98
N ASN A 70 -9.62 -0.69 4.61
CA ASN A 70 -8.42 0.11 4.88
C ASN A 70 -7.14 -0.47 4.24
N TYR A 71 -7.25 -1.15 3.09
CA TYR A 71 -6.08 -1.54 2.31
C TYR A 71 -5.46 -0.37 1.54
N LEU A 72 -6.23 0.67 1.21
CA LEU A 72 -5.79 1.79 0.39
C LEU A 72 -5.17 2.89 1.27
N ASP A 73 -3.87 3.07 1.16
CA ASP A 73 -3.11 4.18 1.74
C ASP A 73 -2.93 5.26 0.69
N VAL A 74 -3.44 6.47 0.98
CA VAL A 74 -3.39 7.61 0.04
C VAL A 74 -2.45 8.67 0.60
N PHE A 75 -1.35 8.91 -0.11
CA PHE A 75 -0.34 9.92 0.18
C PHE A 75 -0.61 11.18 -0.63
N LEU A 76 -0.55 12.35 0.01
CA LEU A 76 -0.89 13.64 -0.58
C LEU A 76 0.37 14.46 -0.80
N PHE A 77 0.46 15.07 -1.98
CA PHE A 77 1.58 15.89 -2.42
C PHE A 77 1.13 17.23 -2.99
N ASP A 78 1.95 18.24 -2.79
CA ASP A 78 1.93 19.53 -3.49
C ASP A 78 3.21 19.61 -4.33
N GLY A 79 3.11 19.32 -5.62
CA GLY A 79 4.25 18.99 -6.48
C GLY A 79 5.06 17.82 -5.90
N ARG A 80 6.31 18.07 -5.48
CA ARG A 80 7.17 17.08 -4.82
C ARG A 80 7.16 17.15 -3.29
N LYS A 81 6.38 18.06 -2.71
CA LYS A 81 6.30 18.26 -1.26
C LYS A 81 5.24 17.33 -0.67
N PHE A 82 5.66 16.43 0.22
CA PHE A 82 4.72 15.59 0.96
C PHE A 82 3.90 16.41 1.96
N MET A 83 2.58 16.21 1.95
CA MET A 83 1.63 16.91 2.83
C MET A 83 1.10 16.04 3.97
N GLY A 84 1.13 14.71 3.80
CA GLY A 84 0.53 13.75 4.73
C GLY A 84 -0.29 12.69 4.00
N ASN A 85 -1.11 11.96 4.75
CA ASN A 85 -2.00 10.94 4.19
C ASN A 85 -3.47 11.37 4.28
N VAL A 86 -4.32 10.79 3.44
CA VAL A 86 -5.76 10.84 3.71
C VAL A 86 -6.05 10.08 5.00
N CYS A 87 -6.83 10.70 5.89
CA CYS A 87 -7.18 10.14 7.18
C CYS A 87 -7.97 8.82 7.07
N HIS A 88 -7.63 7.85 7.91
CA HIS A 88 -8.39 6.60 8.08
C HIS A 88 -9.56 6.86 9.03
N ARG A 89 -10.68 7.32 8.47
CA ARG A 89 -11.88 7.69 9.23
C ARG A 89 -12.40 6.56 10.13
N LYS A 90 -12.27 5.29 9.72
CA LYS A 90 -12.72 4.11 10.47
C LYS A 90 -11.91 3.90 11.76
N ASP A 91 -10.64 4.29 11.73
CA ASP A 91 -9.72 4.20 12.87
C ASP A 91 -9.63 5.55 13.61
N CYS A 92 -10.45 6.53 13.20
CA CYS A 92 -10.52 7.84 13.81
C CYS A 92 -11.55 7.80 14.95
N PRO A 93 -11.16 8.04 16.21
CA PRO A 93 -12.02 7.87 17.38
C PRO A 93 -13.22 8.83 17.44
N GLY A 94 -13.32 9.77 16.51
CA GLY A 94 -14.55 10.51 16.35
C GLY A 94 -14.52 11.45 15.17
N GLN A 95 -15.70 11.97 14.87
CA GLN A 95 -15.80 13.27 14.21
C GLN A 95 -15.28 14.42 15.11
N SER A 96 -14.57 14.12 16.22
CA SER A 96 -14.15 15.03 17.28
C SER A 96 -12.70 15.52 17.10
N MET A 97 -12.44 16.68 17.68
CA MET A 97 -11.18 17.43 17.63
C MET A 97 -10.03 16.80 18.44
N GLU A 98 -10.18 15.57 18.92
CA GLU A 98 -9.27 14.90 19.87
C GLU A 98 -8.55 13.70 19.24
N CYS A 99 -8.11 13.87 18.00
CA CYS A 99 -7.17 12.94 17.39
C CYS A 99 -5.81 13.12 18.07
N TYR A 100 -5.35 12.12 18.84
CA TYR A 100 -4.06 12.13 19.56
C TYR A 100 -2.81 12.29 18.67
N GLN A 101 -2.98 12.32 17.33
CA GLN A 101 -1.88 12.60 16.40
C GLN A 101 -1.56 14.10 16.39
N PRO A 102 -0.32 14.51 16.75
CA PRO A 102 0.07 15.91 16.73
C PRO A 102 -0.16 16.56 15.37
N GLY A 103 -0.94 17.64 15.34
CA GLY A 103 -1.31 18.35 14.10
C GLY A 103 -2.48 17.77 13.31
N CYS A 104 -3.12 16.71 13.81
CA CYS A 104 -4.38 16.21 13.27
C CYS A 104 -5.49 17.28 13.38
N GLY A 105 -6.32 17.41 12.35
CA GLY A 105 -7.38 18.41 12.31
C GLY A 105 -6.98 19.81 11.82
N ARG A 106 -5.67 20.14 11.74
CA ARG A 106 -5.19 21.39 11.11
C ARG A 106 -5.73 21.56 9.70
N ASN A 107 -5.68 20.47 8.92
CA ASN A 107 -6.35 20.35 7.63
C ASN A 107 -7.33 19.18 7.71
N LYS A 108 -8.63 19.44 7.50
CA LYS A 108 -9.65 18.37 7.49
C LYS A 108 -9.26 17.28 6.49
N PHE A 109 -9.46 16.03 6.88
CA PHE A 109 -9.16 14.82 6.09
C PHE A 109 -7.67 14.50 5.85
N ILE A 110 -6.74 15.35 6.30
CA ILE A 110 -5.30 15.03 6.27
C ILE A 110 -4.88 14.48 7.64
N ARG A 111 -4.19 13.34 7.62
CA ARG A 111 -3.42 12.81 8.75
C ARG A 111 -1.96 13.16 8.51
N VAL A 112 -1.43 14.08 9.31
CA VAL A 112 0.01 14.30 9.44
C VAL A 112 0.50 13.34 10.52
N ARG A 113 1.46 12.48 10.19
CA ARG A 113 2.15 11.61 11.16
C ARG A 113 3.45 12.31 11.54
N GLU A 114 3.59 12.71 12.80
CA GLU A 114 4.83 13.31 13.28
C GLU A 114 6.01 12.32 13.09
N GLY A 115 7.11 12.81 12.52
CA GLY A 115 8.28 11.98 12.18
C GLY A 115 8.15 11.13 10.90
N LEU A 116 6.98 11.06 10.26
CA LEU A 116 6.86 10.44 8.94
C LEU A 116 7.44 11.38 7.87
N VAL A 117 8.70 11.19 7.56
CA VAL A 117 9.34 11.73 6.36
C VAL A 117 9.36 10.60 5.34
N PRO A 118 8.58 10.68 4.24
CA PRO A 118 8.73 9.73 3.15
C PRO A 118 10.18 9.75 2.71
N ASP A 119 10.80 8.58 2.60
CA ASP A 119 12.08 8.42 1.96
C ASP A 119 11.81 8.25 0.45
N PRO A 120 11.99 9.28 -0.38
CA PRO A 120 11.69 9.19 -1.80
C PRO A 120 12.61 8.17 -2.47
N ALA A 121 13.83 7.96 -1.98
CA ALA A 121 14.72 6.94 -2.53
C ALA A 121 14.09 5.56 -2.41
N ARG A 122 13.43 5.26 -1.29
CA ARG A 122 12.74 3.97 -1.08
C ARG A 122 11.52 3.80 -1.97
N TRP A 123 10.74 4.84 -2.24
CA TRP A 123 9.51 4.74 -3.05
C TRP A 123 9.80 4.75 -4.55
N PHE A 124 10.70 5.63 -4.99
CA PHE A 124 10.96 5.86 -6.40
C PHE A 124 12.02 4.93 -6.98
N LYS A 125 12.81 4.22 -6.16
CA LYS A 125 13.69 3.17 -6.68
C LYS A 125 12.94 1.95 -7.22
N THR A 126 11.68 1.74 -6.81
CA THR A 126 10.82 0.66 -7.29
C THR A 126 9.87 1.14 -8.39
N PRO A 127 9.24 0.24 -9.17
CA PRO A 127 8.30 0.65 -10.22
C PRO A 127 7.12 1.43 -9.65
N LEU A 128 6.63 2.39 -10.43
CA LEU A 128 5.39 3.13 -10.16
C LEU A 128 4.48 3.05 -11.38
N ILE A 129 3.17 3.15 -11.16
CA ILE A 129 2.17 3.14 -12.25
C ILE A 129 1.36 4.43 -12.17
N VAL A 130 1.51 5.33 -13.15
CA VAL A 130 0.68 6.53 -13.27
C VAL A 130 -0.70 6.11 -13.80
N LEU A 131 -1.75 6.39 -13.02
CA LEU A 131 -3.13 6.07 -13.36
C LEU A 131 -3.85 7.24 -14.03
N GLN A 132 -3.51 8.47 -13.62
CA GLN A 132 -4.10 9.70 -14.13
C GLN A 132 -3.04 10.81 -14.10
N LYS A 133 -3.02 11.65 -15.12
CA LYS A 133 -2.30 12.92 -15.17
C LYS A 133 -3.11 13.93 -15.97
N HIS A 134 -3.10 15.20 -15.55
CA HIS A 134 -3.80 16.28 -16.25
C HIS A 134 -2.96 16.92 -17.37
N ASP A 135 -1.62 16.83 -17.27
CA ASP A 135 -0.67 17.32 -18.28
C ASP A 135 0.02 16.13 -18.97
N ASP A 136 0.66 16.38 -20.12
CA ASP A 136 1.45 15.39 -20.85
C ASP A 136 2.69 14.95 -20.04
N LYS A 137 3.15 15.79 -19.11
CA LYS A 137 4.25 15.50 -18.20
C LYS A 137 3.75 14.92 -16.88
N SER A 138 4.48 13.94 -16.36
CA SER A 138 4.21 13.33 -15.05
C SER A 138 5.28 13.77 -14.08
N VAL A 139 4.86 14.44 -13.00
CA VAL A 139 5.73 14.88 -11.91
C VAL A 139 6.32 13.67 -11.21
N PHE A 140 5.55 12.59 -11.01
CA PHE A 140 6.07 11.39 -10.35
C PHE A 140 7.11 10.65 -11.19
N LEU A 141 6.91 10.53 -12.52
CA LEU A 141 7.91 9.92 -13.40
C LEU A 141 9.17 10.78 -13.51
N ASP A 142 9.03 12.10 -13.58
CA ASP A 142 10.20 12.99 -13.61
C ASP A 142 10.96 12.97 -12.28
N TRP A 143 10.23 12.91 -11.15
CA TRP A 143 10.85 12.74 -9.85
C TRP A 143 11.55 11.37 -9.72
N GLN A 144 10.94 10.30 -10.24
CA GLN A 144 11.58 9.00 -10.30
C GLN A 144 12.91 9.04 -11.05
N LYS A 145 12.96 9.66 -12.23
CA LYS A 145 14.20 9.80 -13.01
C LYS A 145 15.29 10.51 -12.21
N ASP A 146 14.95 11.59 -11.51
CA ASP A 146 15.91 12.33 -10.68
C ASP A 146 16.47 11.48 -9.54
N ILE A 147 15.62 10.69 -8.88
CA ILE A 147 16.03 9.77 -7.81
C ILE A 147 16.88 8.63 -8.35
N LEU A 148 16.49 8.00 -9.46
CA LEU A 148 17.29 6.94 -10.06
C LEU A 148 18.68 7.45 -10.45
N ARG A 149 18.74 8.64 -11.07
CA ARG A 149 20.00 9.30 -11.40
C ARG A 149 20.86 9.56 -10.15
N SER A 150 20.28 10.04 -9.05
CA SER A 150 21.05 10.29 -7.82
C SER A 150 21.57 9.01 -7.16
N LEU A 151 20.90 7.88 -7.39
CA LEU A 151 21.32 6.55 -6.95
C LEU A 151 22.26 5.83 -7.93
N GLY A 152 22.55 6.42 -9.10
CA GLY A 152 23.34 5.76 -10.15
C GLY A 152 22.60 4.63 -10.87
N LEU A 153 21.27 4.61 -10.80
CA LEU A 153 20.40 3.63 -11.44
C LEU A 153 19.88 4.15 -12.79
N THR A 154 19.79 3.26 -13.78
CA THR A 154 19.24 3.59 -15.11
C THR A 154 17.77 3.21 -15.27
N ALA A 155 17.25 2.38 -14.37
CA ALA A 155 15.86 1.93 -14.33
C ALA A 155 15.45 1.59 -12.89
N PRO A 156 14.14 1.55 -12.58
CA PRO A 156 13.66 1.07 -11.29
C PRO A 156 14.11 -0.38 -11.02
N GLU A 157 14.52 -0.66 -9.79
CA GLU A 157 14.79 -2.01 -9.31
C GLU A 157 13.50 -2.82 -9.30
N ALA A 158 13.56 -4.09 -9.70
CA ALA A 158 12.42 -4.98 -9.55
C ALA A 158 12.01 -5.09 -8.07
N TYR A 159 10.71 -5.03 -7.81
CA TYR A 159 10.20 -5.29 -6.46
C TYR A 159 10.48 -6.74 -6.09
N GLN A 160 11.02 -6.98 -4.89
CA GLN A 160 11.36 -8.34 -4.45
C GLN A 160 10.08 -9.15 -4.21
N VAL A 161 9.65 -9.90 -5.22
CA VAL A 161 8.54 -10.84 -5.13
C VAL A 161 9.05 -12.14 -4.51
N ARG A 162 8.50 -12.53 -3.35
CA ARG A 162 8.76 -13.85 -2.77
C ARG A 162 7.94 -14.90 -3.50
N GLY A 163 8.53 -16.07 -3.74
CA GLY A 163 7.79 -17.26 -4.14
C GLY A 163 7.22 -18.00 -2.94
N SER A 164 6.21 -18.84 -3.16
CA SER A 164 5.78 -19.79 -2.15
C SER A 164 6.88 -20.81 -1.86
N ILE A 165 7.00 -21.23 -0.60
CA ILE A 165 7.88 -22.33 -0.20
C ILE A 165 7.03 -23.50 0.32
N THR A 166 7.55 -24.71 0.19
CA THR A 166 6.88 -25.92 0.69
C THR A 166 7.70 -26.52 1.83
N GLU A 167 7.06 -26.77 2.98
CA GLU A 167 7.67 -27.40 4.15
C GLU A 167 6.93 -28.69 4.52
N LYS A 168 7.61 -29.62 5.20
CA LYS A 168 6.99 -30.82 5.75
C LYS A 168 6.49 -30.56 7.17
N CYS A 169 5.23 -30.87 7.45
CA CYS A 169 4.68 -30.75 8.79
C CYS A 169 5.35 -31.74 9.73
N ARG A 170 5.93 -31.26 10.84
CA ARG A 170 6.58 -32.12 11.84
C ARG A 170 5.63 -33.03 12.61
N GLN A 171 4.32 -32.81 12.52
CA GLN A 171 3.29 -33.55 13.26
C GLN A 171 2.64 -34.60 12.35
N CYS A 172 1.93 -34.20 11.30
CA CYS A 172 1.25 -35.15 10.40
C CYS A 172 2.10 -35.60 9.20
N GLY A 173 3.33 -35.10 9.04
CA GLY A 173 4.20 -35.46 7.91
C GLY A 173 3.79 -34.91 6.54
N SER A 174 2.61 -34.30 6.39
CA SER A 174 2.15 -33.74 5.12
C SER A 174 2.98 -32.53 4.69
N GLY A 175 3.22 -32.39 3.38
CA GLY A 175 3.72 -31.14 2.80
C GLY A 175 2.68 -30.03 2.91
N PHE A 176 3.10 -28.81 3.23
CA PHE A 176 2.25 -27.63 3.23
C PHE A 176 2.98 -26.43 2.66
N GLU A 177 2.23 -25.58 1.97
CA GLU A 177 2.73 -24.35 1.35
C GLU A 177 2.74 -23.22 2.39
N ILE A 178 3.80 -22.42 2.39
CA ILE A 178 3.87 -21.14 3.09
C ILE A 178 3.98 -20.07 2.01
N ASN A 179 2.88 -19.38 1.78
CA ASN A 179 2.81 -18.37 0.72
C ASN A 179 3.62 -17.10 1.12
N PRO A 180 3.98 -16.24 0.15
CA PRO A 180 4.68 -14.98 0.40
C PRO A 180 4.05 -14.08 1.46
N GLY A 181 2.72 -14.04 1.53
CA GLY A 181 1.99 -13.26 2.53
C GLY A 181 2.23 -13.77 3.95
N GLU A 182 2.16 -15.09 4.16
CA GLU A 182 2.53 -15.72 5.43
C GLU A 182 4.01 -15.47 5.77
N GLN A 183 4.91 -15.60 4.81
CA GLN A 183 6.34 -15.35 5.02
C GLN A 183 6.60 -13.92 5.53
N LYS A 184 5.98 -12.91 4.89
CA LYS A 184 6.08 -11.51 5.31
C LYS A 184 5.45 -11.28 6.69
N TYR A 185 4.31 -11.92 6.97
CA TYR A 185 3.65 -11.80 8.26
C TYR A 185 4.52 -12.35 9.40
N PHE A 186 5.12 -13.53 9.24
CA PHE A 186 6.02 -14.07 10.26
C PHE A 186 7.25 -13.19 10.46
N GLU A 187 7.86 -12.71 9.38
CA GLU A 187 9.04 -11.83 9.47
C GLU A 187 8.71 -10.48 10.12
N SER A 188 7.60 -9.83 9.77
CA SER A 188 7.22 -8.54 10.35
C SER A 188 6.91 -8.64 11.85
N MET A 189 6.50 -9.82 12.32
CA MET A 189 6.29 -10.13 13.72
C MET A 189 7.56 -10.61 14.44
N GLY A 190 8.69 -10.75 13.74
CA GLY A 190 9.94 -11.31 14.28
C GLY A 190 9.86 -12.81 14.58
N PHE A 191 8.89 -13.51 13.97
CA PHE A 191 8.65 -14.93 14.16
C PHE A 191 9.40 -15.79 13.14
N LYS A 192 9.69 -17.03 13.56
CA LYS A 192 10.19 -18.06 12.64
C LYS A 192 9.04 -18.64 11.82
N LEU A 193 9.35 -19.08 10.60
CA LEU A 193 8.38 -19.76 9.75
C LEU A 193 7.86 -21.04 10.43
N PRO A 194 6.58 -21.38 10.23
CA PRO A 194 5.94 -22.48 10.92
C PRO A 194 6.54 -23.83 10.51
N LYS A 195 6.64 -24.75 11.48
CA LYS A 195 7.04 -26.15 11.27
C LYS A 195 5.88 -27.14 11.29
N ARG A 196 4.65 -26.63 11.42
CA ARG A 196 3.40 -27.41 11.39
C ARG A 196 2.46 -26.78 10.38
N CYS A 197 1.74 -27.61 9.62
CA CYS A 197 0.65 -27.16 8.75
C CYS A 197 -0.47 -26.53 9.60
N GLN A 198 -1.30 -25.68 8.98
CA GLN A 198 -2.39 -24.99 9.65
C GLN A 198 -3.32 -25.93 10.45
N PRO A 199 -3.81 -27.07 9.90
CA PRO A 199 -4.64 -28.00 10.67
C PRO A 199 -3.99 -28.52 11.95
N CYS A 200 -2.69 -28.84 11.92
CA CYS A 200 -1.96 -29.27 13.11
C CYS A 200 -1.66 -28.14 14.11
N ARG A 201 -1.65 -26.87 13.68
CA ARG A 201 -1.56 -25.71 14.58
C ARG A 201 -2.90 -25.46 15.28
N ASP A 202 -3.99 -25.62 14.54
CA ASP A 202 -5.36 -25.35 14.98
C ASP A 202 -5.97 -26.53 15.77
N GLY A 203 -5.27 -27.66 15.87
CA GLY A 203 -5.69 -28.85 16.61
C GLY A 203 -6.67 -29.77 15.87
N SER A 204 -6.88 -29.55 14.57
CA SER A 204 -7.87 -30.26 13.73
C SER A 204 -7.33 -31.50 13.02
N ARG A 205 -6.04 -31.84 13.20
CA ARG A 205 -5.43 -33.12 12.80
C ARG A 205 -4.48 -33.64 13.88
N GLY A 206 -4.94 -34.67 14.59
CA GLY A 206 -4.10 -35.53 15.44
C GLY A 206 -3.32 -36.54 14.61
N LEU A 207 -2.27 -37.12 15.20
CA LEU A 207 -1.49 -38.21 14.60
C LEU A 207 -2.44 -39.36 14.22
N GLU A 208 -2.46 -39.79 12.95
CA GLU A 208 -2.92 -41.14 12.64
C GLU A 208 -1.85 -42.07 13.23
N GLU A 209 -2.21 -42.79 14.29
CA GLU A 209 -1.35 -43.80 14.92
C GLU A 209 -1.04 -44.87 13.85
N VAL A 210 0.25 -45.15 13.69
CA VAL A 210 0.78 -46.25 12.85
C VAL A 210 0.73 -47.54 13.64
#